data_AF-A0A9E5FHC4-F1
#
_entry.id   AF-A0A9E5FHC4-F1
#
_cell.length_a   1.000
_cell.length_b   1.000
_cell.length_c   1.000
_cell.angle_alpha   90.00
_cell.angle_beta   90.00
_cell.angle_gamma   90.00
#
_symmetry.space_group_name_H-M   'P 1'
#
loop_
_entity.id
_entity.type
_entity.pdbx_description
1 polymer ?
#
loop_
_entity_poly.entity_id
_entity_poly.type
_entity_poly.pdbx_seq_one_letter_code
_entity_poly.pdbx_strand_id
1 'polypeptide(L)' 'QPEKTPVDGGVFDVTSNDEVVVPIHPTLKVREPYLFAVTVEKPGGVMVSDRSRLPLLAAVAQ' A
#
# COMPACT_ATOMS: atom_id res chain seq x y z
N GLN A 1 19.99 -6.41 2.97
CA GLN A 1 19.77 -5.44 1.88
C GLN A 1 18.30 -5.07 1.94
N PRO A 2 17.90 -3.79 2.01
CA PRO A 2 16.47 -3.51 2.08
C PRO A 2 15.89 -3.83 0.69
N GLU A 3 15.07 -4.88 0.65
CA GLU A 3 13.82 -4.97 -0.10
C GLU A 3 13.68 -4.02 -1.31
N LYS A 4 14.60 -4.10 -2.28
CA LYS A 4 14.41 -3.55 -3.64
C LYS A 4 13.34 -4.33 -4.42
N THR A 5 12.49 -5.06 -3.72
CA THR A 5 11.38 -5.81 -4.28
C THR A 5 10.34 -4.82 -4.77
N PRO A 6 9.89 -4.97 -6.02
CA PRO A 6 8.89 -4.08 -6.57
C PRO A 6 7.60 -4.21 -5.75
N VAL A 7 7.21 -3.11 -5.14
CA VAL A 7 5.92 -2.98 -4.46
C VAL A 7 4.93 -2.57 -5.53
N ASP A 8 3.84 -3.34 -5.67
CA ASP A 8 2.71 -2.91 -6.47
C ASP A 8 1.82 -2.04 -5.58
N GLY A 9 2.12 -0.74 -5.58
CA GLY A 9 1.50 0.25 -4.71
C GLY A 9 1.01 1.44 -5.50
N GLY A 10 -0.22 1.88 -5.20
CA GLY A 10 -0.78 3.14 -5.69
C GLY A 10 -0.94 4.13 -4.54
N VAL A 11 -0.98 5.42 -4.86
CA VAL A 11 -1.44 6.45 -3.93
C VAL A 11 -2.91 6.76 -4.20
N PHE A 12 -3.65 7.09 -3.15
CA PHE A 12 -5.04 7.52 -3.25
C PHE A 12 -5.33 8.63 -2.24
N ASP A 13 -6.32 9.45 -2.54
CA ASP A 13 -6.81 10.48 -1.63
C ASP A 13 -8.05 9.98 -0.89
N VAL A 14 -8.14 10.31 0.40
CA VAL A 14 -9.34 10.05 1.21
C VAL A 14 -10.26 11.25 1.09
N THR A 15 -11.41 11.06 0.43
CA THR A 15 -12.37 12.13 0.12
C THR A 15 -13.55 12.21 1.10
N SER A 16 -13.63 11.27 2.04
CA SER A 16 -14.70 11.18 3.05
C SER A 16 -14.13 10.80 4.42
N ASN A 17 -14.78 11.24 5.50
CA ASN A 17 -14.45 10.85 6.87
C ASN A 17 -15.11 9.53 7.31
N ASP A 18 -16.01 8.99 6.50
CA ASP A 18 -16.71 7.74 6.77
C ASP A 18 -16.01 6.59 6.01
N GLU A 19 -16.67 6.03 5.00
CA GLU A 19 -16.17 4.93 4.20
C GLU A 19 -15.70 5.42 2.81
N VAL A 20 -14.55 4.92 2.36
CA VAL A 20 -14.02 5.17 1.02
C VAL A 20 -13.63 3.84 0.39
N VAL A 21 -14.18 3.56 -0.80
CA VAL A 21 -13.77 2.40 -1.60
C VAL A 21 -12.58 2.81 -2.47
N VAL A 22 -11.42 2.18 -2.22
CA VAL A 22 -10.20 2.39 -2.99
C VAL A 22 -10.03 1.24 -3.98
N PRO A 23 -10.19 1.47 -5.29
CA PRO A 23 -10.00 0.40 -6.27
C PRO A 23 -8.52 0.07 -6.43
N ILE A 24 -8.15 -1.19 -6.19
CA ILE A 24 -6.76 -1.67 -6.35
C ILE A 24 -6.63 -2.37 -7.70
N HIS A 25 -5.76 -1.85 -8.57
CA HIS A 25 -5.44 -2.42 -9.87
C HIS A 25 -3.95 -2.79 -9.90
N PRO A 26 -3.58 -4.02 -9.52
CA PRO A 26 -2.19 -4.41 -9.48
C PRO A 26 -1.59 -4.44 -10.89
N THR A 27 -0.49 -3.70 -11.09
CA THR A 27 0.27 -3.67 -12.34
C THR A 27 1.28 -4.82 -12.44
N LEU A 28 1.57 -5.48 -11.33
CA LEU A 28 2.49 -6.60 -11.21
C LEU A 28 1.73 -7.86 -10.81
N LYS A 29 2.14 -9.00 -11.37
CA LYS A 29 1.56 -10.29 -10.99
C LYS A 29 2.05 -10.70 -9.60
N VAL A 30 1.23 -10.44 -8.59
CA VAL A 30 1.45 -10.93 -7.22
C VAL A 30 1.02 -12.40 -7.15
N ARG A 31 1.96 -13.29 -6.81
CA ARG A 31 1.70 -14.75 -6.72
C ARG A 31 1.40 -15.18 -5.29
N GLU A 32 2.24 -14.76 -4.36
CA GLU A 32 2.18 -15.14 -2.95
C GLU A 32 2.06 -13.86 -2.11
N PRO A 33 0.85 -13.29 -2.02
CA PRO A 33 0.65 -12.10 -1.19
C PRO A 33 0.80 -12.48 0.28
N TYR A 34 1.62 -11.74 1.02
CA TYR A 34 1.95 -12.01 2.42
C TYR A 34 1.37 -10.96 3.36
N LEU A 35 1.24 -9.71 2.91
CA LEU A 35 0.67 -8.61 3.67
C LEU A 35 -0.07 -7.62 2.79
N PHE A 36 -0.96 -6.86 3.43
CA PHE A 36 -1.54 -5.63 2.93
C PHE A 36 -1.28 -4.50 3.91
N ALA A 37 -0.80 -3.36 3.42
CA ALA A 37 -0.41 -2.23 4.24
C ALA A 37 -0.99 -0.92 3.69
N VAL A 38 -1.50 -0.07 4.58
CA VAL A 38 -1.86 1.32 4.26
C VAL A 38 -0.87 2.22 4.99
N THR A 39 -0.16 3.07 4.24
CA THR A 39 0.79 4.04 4.79
C THR A 39 0.31 5.47 4.54
N VAL A 40 0.79 6.41 5.37
CA VAL A 40 0.57 7.85 5.15
C VAL A 40 1.85 8.46 4.61
N GLU A 41 1.84 8.81 3.32
CA GLU A 41 2.99 9.38 2.61
C GLU A 41 2.87 10.90 2.44
N LYS A 42 3.99 11.56 2.11
CA LYS A 42 3.98 12.98 1.75
C LYS A 42 3.31 13.18 0.37
N PRO A 43 2.68 14.34 0.12
CA PRO A 43 2.19 14.71 -1.20
C PRO A 43 3.30 14.61 -2.26
N GLY A 44 2.97 14.11 -3.45
CA GLY A 44 3.93 13.90 -4.56
C GLY A 44 4.28 12.43 -4.81
N GLY A 45 3.96 11.52 -3.88
CA GLY A 45 4.08 10.08 -4.05
C GLY A 45 5.53 9.56 -4.03
N VAL A 46 5.74 8.39 -3.46
CA VAL A 46 7.01 7.66 -3.50
C VAL A 46 6.78 6.26 -4.05
N MET A 47 7.69 5.79 -4.91
CA MET A 47 7.63 4.42 -5.45
C MET A 47 8.01 3.37 -4.40
N VAL A 48 8.69 3.79 -3.33
CA VAL A 48 9.08 2.93 -2.20
C VAL A 48 8.72 3.68 -0.92
N SER A 49 7.77 3.13 -0.15
CA SER A 49 7.38 3.67 1.15
C SER A 49 8.49 3.45 2.19
N ASP A 50 8.72 4.46 3.05
CA ASP A 50 9.60 4.33 4.21
C ASP A 50 8.91 3.65 5.42
N ARG A 51 7.58 3.43 5.31
CA ARG A 51 6.71 2.79 6.32
C ARG A 51 6.77 3.45 7.70
N SER A 52 7.15 4.73 7.78
CA SER A 52 7.24 5.49 9.04
C SER A 52 5.88 5.70 9.72
N ARG A 53 4.79 5.74 8.94
CA ARG A 53 3.40 5.86 9.43
C ARG A 53 2.52 4.80 8.78
N LEU A 54 2.21 3.75 9.54
CA LEU A 54 1.50 2.55 9.08
C LEU A 54 0.20 2.35 9.87
N PRO A 55 -0.87 3.11 9.56
CA PRO A 55 -2.16 2.97 10.25
C PRO A 55 -2.79 1.58 10.10
N LEU A 56 -2.47 0.83 9.05
CA LEU A 56 -2.99 -0.52 8.84
C LEU A 56 -1.89 -1.45 8.34
N LEU A 57 -1.80 -2.61 8.98
CA LEU A 57 -1.06 -3.77 8.52
C LEU A 57 -1.94 -5.01 8.72
N ALA A 58 -2.24 -5.72 7.65
CA ALA A 58 -3.03 -6.94 7.66
C ALA A 58 -2.22 -8.09 7.04
N ALA A 59 -2.19 -9.23 7.72
CA ALA A 59 -1.67 -10.46 7.16
C ALA A 59 -2.72 -11.08 6.23
N VAL A 60 -2.28 -11.67 5.12
CA VAL A 60 -3.16 -12.48 4.28
C VAL A 60 -3.37 -13.82 4.98
N ALA A 61 -4.63 -14.23 5.15
CA ALA A 61 -4.93 -15.57 5.64
C ALA A 61 -4.38 -16.59 4.63
N GLN A 62 -3.46 -17.45 5.08
CA GLN A 62 -2.88 -18.51 4.26
C GLN A 62 -3.80 -19.71 4.15
#